data_AF-A0A411HKR4-F1
#
_entry.id   AF-A0A411HKR4-F1
#
_cell.length_a   1.000
_cell.length_b   1.000
_cell.length_c   1.000
_cell.angle_alpha   90.00
_cell.angle_beta   90.00
_cell.angle_gamma   90.00
#
_symmetry.space_group_name_H-M   'P 1'
#
loop_
_entity.id
_entity.type
_entity.pdbx_description
1 polymer ?
#
loop_
_entity_poly.entity_id
_entity_poly.type
_entity_poly.pdbx_seq_one_letter_code
_entity_poly.pdbx_strand_id
1 'polypeptide(L)'
;MPLRPTIFSRSTALHFLLSSTLLLSACSTIKQVLHEEPTSTTTMAPAPEQGRYEALIGRSADAITELRAAPAPENPEMRDGKNPTSDEQLLGGQGYLRIGNGFYPSTTPEMRGIALHQGQRVGADKILLYVSSGGAAADAGSNTASTLTAAYYVHFKPPFGASFRDLNATEQQALGVSGGVNLGAIIGGTPAASANLLAGDAVLTVDGKPIANKAAFQDLLRANAGKRVTLGISRDGVLITRIVRIGLLPPTTHNH
;
A
#
# COMPACT_ATOMS: atom_id res chain seq x y z
N MET A 1 -16.96 -54.34 -20.79
CA MET A 1 -16.25 -55.39 -20.04
C MET A 1 -16.26 -55.02 -18.57
N PRO A 2 -16.90 -55.78 -17.68
CA PRO A 2 -16.95 -55.48 -16.26
C PRO A 2 -16.08 -56.45 -15.42
N LEU A 3 -15.79 -56.02 -14.19
CA LEU A 3 -15.38 -56.79 -13.01
C LEU A 3 -13.93 -57.30 -12.92
N ARG A 4 -13.22 -56.86 -11.87
CA ARG A 4 -12.61 -57.72 -10.83
C ARG A 4 -12.14 -56.88 -9.61
N PRO A 5 -11.99 -57.50 -8.42
CA PRO A 5 -12.46 -56.94 -7.16
C PRO A 5 -11.35 -56.68 -6.12
N THR A 6 -11.82 -56.12 -5.00
CA THR A 6 -11.20 -55.85 -3.70
C THR A 6 -10.68 -57.10 -2.95
N ILE A 7 -9.86 -56.86 -1.89
CA ILE A 7 -9.89 -57.44 -0.52
C ILE A 7 -8.55 -58.00 0.05
N PHE A 8 -8.12 -57.36 1.16
CA PHE A 8 -7.48 -57.82 2.42
C PHE A 8 -6.09 -58.48 2.50
N SER A 9 -5.31 -58.04 3.51
CA SER A 9 -4.78 -58.87 4.64
C SER A 9 -4.08 -57.95 5.66
N ARG A 10 -4.63 -57.66 6.87
CA ARG A 10 -4.46 -58.36 8.17
C ARG A 10 -3.03 -58.78 8.55
N SER A 11 -2.52 -58.31 9.70
CA SER A 11 -2.07 -59.16 10.83
C SER A 11 -1.70 -58.28 12.05
N THR A 12 -2.51 -58.18 13.11
CA THR A 12 -2.58 -59.00 14.35
C THR A 12 -1.28 -59.21 15.13
N ALA A 13 -1.33 -58.73 16.37
CA ALA A 13 -0.45 -58.96 17.51
C ALA A 13 -0.52 -60.40 18.04
N LEU A 14 0.53 -60.88 18.72
CA LEU A 14 0.38 -61.70 19.94
C LEU A 14 1.71 -61.94 20.70
N HIS A 15 1.69 -61.54 21.99
CA HIS A 15 2.20 -62.13 23.23
C HIS A 15 3.32 -63.18 23.23
N PHE A 16 4.23 -63.08 24.22
CA PHE A 16 4.49 -64.20 25.15
C PHE A 16 5.01 -63.74 26.52
N LEU A 17 4.50 -64.41 27.55
CA LEU A 17 4.72 -64.25 29.00
C LEU A 17 6.07 -64.80 29.49
N LEU A 18 6.47 -64.39 30.70
CA LEU A 18 6.99 -65.14 31.88
C LEU A 18 7.69 -64.10 32.80
N SER A 19 7.89 -64.20 34.11
CA SER A 19 7.38 -64.94 35.27
C SER A 19 8.23 -64.50 36.47
N SER A 20 7.61 -64.31 37.64
CA SER A 20 8.18 -64.57 38.98
C SER A 20 9.11 -63.59 39.72
N THR A 21 8.87 -63.59 41.05
CA THR A 21 9.69 -63.27 42.22
C THR A 21 9.82 -61.83 42.76
N LEU A 22 9.16 -61.68 43.92
CA LEU A 22 9.30 -60.72 45.02
C LEU A 22 10.76 -60.46 45.44
N LEU A 23 11.10 -59.21 45.77
CA LEU A 23 11.91 -58.83 46.94
C LEU A 23 11.82 -57.31 47.17
N LEU A 24 11.39 -56.93 48.38
CA LEU A 24 11.41 -55.57 48.89
C LEU A 24 12.86 -55.06 48.98
N SER A 25 13.13 -53.91 48.37
CA SER A 25 14.07 -52.95 48.93
C SER A 25 13.79 -51.56 48.36
N ALA A 26 13.24 -50.69 49.19
CA ALA A 26 13.10 -49.28 48.91
C ALA A 26 14.49 -48.64 49.07
N CYS A 27 15.16 -48.38 47.95
CA CYS A 27 16.24 -47.42 47.83
C CYS A 27 16.04 -46.70 46.50
N SER A 28 15.43 -45.52 46.55
CA SER A 28 15.32 -44.61 45.40
C SER A 28 16.71 -44.05 45.11
N THR A 29 17.49 -44.77 44.31
CA THR A 29 18.62 -44.18 43.59
C THR A 29 18.04 -43.39 42.44
N ILE A 30 17.79 -42.10 42.68
CA ILE A 30 17.53 -41.12 41.63
C ILE A 30 18.69 -41.22 40.64
N LYS A 31 18.41 -41.72 39.43
CA LYS A 31 19.27 -41.47 38.28
C LYS A 31 19.49 -39.97 38.23
N GLN A 32 20.74 -39.51 38.31
CA GLN A 32 21.11 -38.25 37.71
C GLN A 32 20.79 -38.38 36.21
N VAL A 33 19.56 -38.06 35.86
CA VAL A 33 19.29 -37.42 34.59
C VAL A 33 20.18 -36.19 34.62
N LEU A 34 21.16 -36.13 33.72
CA LEU A 34 21.72 -34.85 33.31
C LEU A 34 20.50 -34.01 32.95
N HIS A 35 20.07 -33.15 33.87
CA HIS A 35 19.29 -31.99 33.53
C HIS A 35 20.23 -31.24 32.58
N GLU A 36 20.07 -31.46 31.29
CA GLU A 36 20.09 -30.31 30.39
C GLU A 36 19.09 -29.36 31.01
N GLU A 37 19.61 -28.31 31.64
CA GLU A 37 18.77 -27.18 31.98
C GLU A 37 17.97 -26.88 30.72
N PRO A 38 16.63 -26.78 30.79
CA PRO A 38 15.93 -26.14 29.71
C PRO A 38 16.57 -24.76 29.67
N THR A 39 17.43 -24.54 28.66
CA THR A 39 17.93 -23.22 28.31
C THR A 39 16.70 -22.38 28.34
N SER A 40 16.61 -21.57 29.39
CA SER A 40 15.60 -20.56 29.52
C SER A 40 15.84 -19.76 28.26
N THR A 41 15.03 -20.03 27.24
CA THR A 41 14.89 -19.15 26.12
C THR A 41 14.24 -17.98 26.80
N THR A 42 15.08 -17.11 27.34
CA THR A 42 14.73 -15.75 27.65
C THR A 42 14.10 -15.28 26.37
N THR A 43 12.78 -15.35 26.34
CA THR A 43 11.94 -14.59 25.43
C THR A 43 12.41 -13.17 25.68
N MET A 44 13.39 -12.79 24.87
CA MET A 44 13.94 -11.45 24.85
C MET A 44 12.70 -10.60 24.60
N ALA A 45 12.29 -9.84 25.62
CA ALA A 45 11.28 -8.81 25.43
C ALA A 45 11.62 -8.09 24.11
N PRO A 46 10.65 -7.85 23.21
CA PRO A 46 10.96 -7.17 21.96
C PRO A 46 11.75 -5.92 22.30
N ALA A 47 12.94 -5.78 21.70
CA ALA A 47 13.77 -4.61 21.86
C ALA A 47 12.87 -3.37 21.67
N PRO A 48 13.01 -2.32 22.50
CA PRO A 48 12.16 -1.14 22.40
C PRO A 48 12.15 -0.68 20.94
N GLU A 49 10.97 -0.49 20.34
CA GLU A 49 10.85 -0.04 18.95
C GLU A 49 11.67 1.25 18.82
N GLN A 50 12.86 1.16 18.22
CA GLN A 50 13.84 2.25 18.18
C GLN A 50 13.40 3.39 17.23
N GLY A 51 12.16 3.37 16.76
CA GLY A 51 11.50 4.44 16.05
C GLY A 51 9.98 4.27 16.07
N ARG A 52 9.26 5.38 15.92
CA ARG A 52 7.79 5.42 15.90
C ARG A 52 7.29 5.73 14.50
N TYR A 53 6.37 4.91 13.99
CA TYR A 53 5.65 5.20 12.74
C TYR A 53 4.28 5.83 13.02
N GLU A 54 3.96 6.89 12.29
CA GLU A 54 2.66 7.55 12.30
C GLU A 54 2.11 7.60 10.87
N ALA A 55 1.00 6.90 10.63
CA ALA A 55 0.28 6.98 9.37
C ALA A 55 -0.48 8.31 9.28
N LEU A 56 -0.52 8.91 8.08
CA LEU A 56 -1.46 9.99 7.82
C LEU A 56 -2.88 9.42 7.77
N ILE A 57 -3.83 10.14 8.37
CA ILE A 57 -5.23 9.69 8.48
C ILE A 57 -5.79 9.34 7.09
N GLY A 58 -6.39 8.15 6.98
CA GLY A 58 -6.91 7.62 5.71
C GLY A 58 -5.86 7.08 4.72
N ARG A 59 -4.61 6.88 5.17
CA ARG A 59 -3.49 6.30 4.41
C ARG A 59 -2.92 5.04 5.08
N SER A 60 -3.78 4.17 5.61
CA SER A 60 -3.33 2.88 6.17
C SER A 60 -2.72 1.99 5.08
N ALA A 61 -1.91 1.00 5.48
CA ALA A 61 -1.27 0.03 4.58
C ALA A 61 -2.27 -0.62 3.59
N ASP A 62 -3.47 -0.98 4.06
CA ASP A 62 -4.50 -1.59 3.22
C ASP A 62 -5.07 -0.61 2.18
N ALA A 63 -5.32 0.65 2.57
CA ALA A 63 -5.79 1.68 1.67
C ALA A 63 -4.73 2.08 0.63
N ILE A 64 -3.44 2.01 1.00
CA ILE A 64 -2.32 2.33 0.12
C ILE A 64 -2.33 1.44 -1.12
N THR A 65 -2.59 0.13 -0.98
CA THR A 65 -2.57 -0.84 -2.10
C THR A 65 -3.49 -0.41 -3.24
N GLU A 66 -4.69 0.07 -2.94
CA GLU A 66 -5.63 0.53 -3.97
C GLU A 66 -5.25 1.89 -4.59
N LEU A 67 -4.39 2.66 -3.93
CA LEU A 67 -3.94 3.97 -4.38
C LEU A 67 -2.66 3.90 -5.23
N ARG A 68 -1.96 2.76 -5.30
CA ARG A 68 -0.64 2.67 -5.96
C ARG A 68 -0.73 2.55 -7.47
N ALA A 69 0.22 3.18 -8.17
CA ALA A 69 0.41 3.03 -9.62
C ALA A 69 0.98 1.64 -10.00
N ALA A 70 1.76 1.04 -9.11
CA ALA A 70 2.42 -0.25 -9.31
C ALA A 70 2.49 -1.03 -7.98
N PRO A 71 2.78 -2.35 -8.00
CA PRO A 71 3.09 -3.10 -6.78
C PRO A 71 4.17 -2.40 -5.94
N ALA A 72 4.16 -2.64 -4.63
CA ALA A 72 5.19 -2.08 -3.75
C ALA A 72 6.59 -2.58 -4.17
N PRO A 73 7.58 -1.68 -4.34
CA PRO A 73 8.93 -2.11 -4.66
C PRO A 73 9.54 -2.85 -3.47
N GLU A 74 10.34 -3.88 -3.75
CA GLU A 74 11.12 -4.56 -2.70
C GLU A 74 12.13 -3.60 -2.04
N ASN A 75 12.67 -2.66 -2.82
CA ASN A 75 13.67 -1.69 -2.40
C ASN A 75 13.18 -0.26 -2.70
N PRO A 76 12.61 0.45 -1.71
CA PRO A 76 12.24 1.86 -1.84
C PRO A 76 13.46 2.74 -2.11
N GLU A 77 13.30 3.80 -2.91
CA GLU A 77 14.35 4.80 -3.09
C GLU A 77 14.45 5.67 -1.84
N MET A 78 15.52 5.50 -1.07
CA MET A 78 15.81 6.32 0.10
C MET A 78 16.85 7.38 -0.22
N ARG A 79 16.59 8.63 0.17
CA ARG A 79 17.55 9.73 0.06
C ARG A 79 17.36 10.77 1.16
N ASP A 80 18.38 11.61 1.37
CA ASP A 80 18.24 12.78 2.24
C ASP A 80 17.36 13.85 1.56
N GLY A 81 16.40 14.35 2.32
CA GLY A 81 15.58 15.50 1.95
C GLY A 81 16.30 16.80 2.27
N LYS A 82 15.86 17.88 1.63
CA LYS A 82 16.41 19.23 1.80
C LYS A 82 15.50 20.10 2.64
N ASN A 83 14.21 20.13 2.30
CA ASN A 83 13.19 20.90 2.99
C ASN A 83 11.87 20.13 2.90
N PRO A 84 11.29 19.67 4.04
CA PRO A 84 10.10 18.83 4.02
C PRO A 84 8.95 19.39 3.19
N THR A 85 8.69 20.70 3.29
CA THR A 85 7.58 21.36 2.59
C THR A 85 7.83 21.42 1.09
N SER A 86 9.01 21.88 0.67
CA SER A 86 9.35 21.99 -0.75
C SER A 86 9.49 20.63 -1.42
N ASP A 87 10.06 19.64 -0.71
CA ASP A 87 10.19 18.28 -1.21
C ASP A 87 8.83 17.59 -1.34
N GLU A 88 7.92 17.79 -0.39
CA GLU A 88 6.55 17.29 -0.47
C GLU A 88 5.78 17.91 -1.65
N GLN A 89 5.91 19.22 -1.87
CA GLN A 89 5.31 19.87 -3.04
C GLN A 89 5.87 19.33 -4.36
N LEU A 90 7.19 19.16 -4.44
CA LEU A 90 7.86 18.62 -5.63
C LEU A 90 7.41 17.19 -5.93
N LEU A 91 7.41 16.33 -4.92
CA LEU A 91 6.99 14.94 -5.02
C LEU A 91 5.49 14.84 -5.35
N GLY A 92 4.65 15.69 -4.76
CA GLY A 92 3.24 15.82 -5.11
C GLY A 92 3.01 16.13 -6.59
N GLY A 93 3.78 17.06 -7.15
CA GLY A 93 3.76 17.36 -8.58
C GLY A 93 4.23 16.21 -9.48
N GLN A 94 5.01 15.27 -8.94
CA GLN A 94 5.46 14.05 -9.60
C GLN A 94 4.52 12.86 -9.37
N GLY A 95 3.36 13.07 -8.74
CA GLY A 95 2.40 12.01 -8.45
C GLY A 95 2.76 11.16 -7.24
N TYR A 96 3.69 11.59 -6.40
CA TYR A 96 3.97 10.94 -5.12
C TYR A 96 3.12 11.54 -4.02
N LEU A 97 2.68 10.68 -3.13
CA LEU A 97 1.78 11.01 -2.05
C LEU A 97 2.41 10.55 -0.74
N ARG A 98 2.52 11.46 0.23
CA ARG A 98 2.98 11.11 1.58
C ARG A 98 1.93 10.24 2.27
N ILE A 99 2.38 9.14 2.88
CA ILE A 99 1.51 8.17 3.55
C ILE A 99 1.73 8.11 5.06
N GLY A 100 2.87 8.60 5.54
CA GLY A 100 3.19 8.59 6.96
C GLY A 100 4.60 9.07 7.24
N ASN A 101 4.93 9.07 8.53
CA ASN A 101 6.22 9.52 9.05
C ASN A 101 6.81 8.50 10.01
N GLY A 102 8.13 8.38 10.00
CA GLY A 102 8.91 7.63 10.96
C GLY A 102 9.75 8.60 11.78
N PHE A 103 9.79 8.43 13.09
CA PHE A 103 10.57 9.26 14.01
C PHE A 103 11.61 8.39 14.71
N TYR A 104 12.88 8.78 14.60
CA TYR A 104 14.02 8.02 15.09
C TYR A 104 14.90 8.92 15.98
N PRO A 105 15.41 8.40 17.11
CA PRO A 105 16.07 9.19 18.14
C PRO A 105 17.51 9.60 17.78
N SER A 106 18.09 9.03 16.71
CA SER A 106 19.44 9.35 16.26
C SER A 106 19.57 9.28 14.73
N THR A 107 20.70 9.73 14.19
CA THR A 107 20.99 9.75 12.75
C THR A 107 21.94 8.63 12.31
N THR A 108 22.12 7.59 13.14
CA THR A 108 23.05 6.49 12.89
C THR A 108 22.65 5.67 11.65
N PRO A 109 23.58 4.95 11.01
CA PRO A 109 23.26 4.03 9.92
C PRO A 109 22.21 2.98 10.31
N GLU A 110 22.20 2.53 11.57
CA GLU A 110 21.19 1.62 12.11
C GLU A 110 19.79 2.23 12.00
N MET A 111 19.58 3.49 12.42
CA MET A 111 18.27 4.15 12.33
C MET A 111 17.80 4.31 10.88
N ARG A 112 18.73 4.57 9.96
CA ARG A 112 18.43 4.64 8.51
C ARG A 112 18.00 3.27 7.99
N GLY A 113 18.62 2.19 8.45
CA GLY A 113 18.21 0.81 8.16
C GLY A 113 16.80 0.50 8.68
N ILE A 114 16.48 0.93 9.91
CA ILE A 114 15.13 0.75 10.49
C ILE A 114 14.09 1.56 9.68
N ALA A 115 14.42 2.78 9.26
CA ALA A 115 13.57 3.57 8.37
C ALA A 115 13.33 2.87 7.02
N LEU A 116 14.36 2.24 6.44
CA LEU A 116 14.22 1.50 5.19
C LEU A 116 13.27 0.31 5.36
N HIS A 117 13.48 -0.48 6.40
CA HIS A 117 12.63 -1.63 6.71
C HIS A 117 11.19 -1.22 7.00
N GLN A 118 10.98 -0.11 7.71
CA GLN A 118 9.64 0.47 7.88
C GLN A 118 9.03 0.87 6.54
N GLY A 119 9.80 1.51 5.66
CA GLY A 119 9.38 1.85 4.30
C GLY A 119 8.94 0.63 3.49
N GLN A 120 9.67 -0.48 3.57
CA GLN A 120 9.30 -1.75 2.93
C GLN A 120 7.95 -2.28 3.48
N ARG A 121 7.78 -2.27 4.81
CA ARG A 121 6.54 -2.73 5.47
C ARG A 121 5.30 -1.94 5.04
N VAL A 122 5.43 -0.64 4.82
CA VAL A 122 4.32 0.23 4.40
C VAL A 122 4.22 0.36 2.87
N GLY A 123 5.13 -0.30 2.13
CA GLY A 123 5.20 -0.26 0.68
C GLY A 123 5.60 1.10 0.12
N ALA A 124 6.46 1.88 0.77
CA ALA A 124 6.91 3.15 0.22
C ALA A 124 7.63 2.96 -1.14
N ASP A 125 7.40 3.86 -2.09
CA ASP A 125 8.24 3.99 -3.28
C ASP A 125 9.47 4.87 -3.02
N LYS A 126 9.27 5.92 -2.21
CA LYS A 126 10.33 6.86 -1.83
C LYS A 126 10.32 7.12 -0.32
N ILE A 127 11.52 7.28 0.22
CA ILE A 127 11.75 7.64 1.62
C ILE A 127 12.66 8.86 1.65
N LEU A 128 12.17 9.98 2.18
CA LEU A 128 12.99 11.17 2.38
C LEU A 128 13.34 11.31 3.85
N LEU A 129 14.64 11.42 4.12
CA LEU A 129 15.20 11.53 5.46
C LEU A 129 15.52 12.99 5.80
N TYR A 130 15.10 13.44 6.97
CA TYR A 130 15.36 14.79 7.46
C TYR A 130 16.01 14.71 8.84
N VAL A 131 17.13 15.40 9.00
CA VAL A 131 17.80 15.52 10.29
C VAL A 131 17.29 16.77 10.99
N SER A 132 16.84 16.62 12.24
CA SER A 132 16.54 17.74 13.12
C SER A 132 17.49 17.69 14.30
N SER A 133 18.43 18.65 14.36
CA SER A 133 19.14 18.95 15.59
C SER A 133 18.12 19.56 16.55
N GLY A 134 17.92 18.97 17.74
CA GLY A 134 17.02 19.55 18.74
C GLY A 134 17.28 21.05 18.94
N GLY A 135 16.21 21.83 19.05
CA GLY A 135 16.32 23.27 19.26
C GLY A 135 17.10 23.58 20.53
N ALA A 136 17.83 24.71 20.51
CA ALA A 136 18.67 25.17 21.60
C ALA A 136 17.92 25.23 22.95
N ALA A 137 18.26 24.33 23.88
CA ALA A 137 18.30 24.69 25.28
C ALA A 137 19.65 25.40 25.49
N ALA A 138 19.61 26.68 25.87
CA ALA A 138 20.77 27.50 26.15
C ALA A 138 21.41 27.14 27.50
N ASP A 139 21.62 25.85 27.76
CA ASP A 139 22.52 25.39 28.81
C ASP A 139 23.80 24.84 28.16
N ALA A 140 24.94 25.29 28.67
CA ALA A 140 26.24 24.81 28.27
C ALA A 140 26.41 23.40 28.85
N GLY A 141 25.81 22.40 28.20
CA GLY A 141 25.85 21.00 28.64
C GLY A 141 24.92 20.05 27.89
N SER A 142 23.89 20.55 27.19
CA SER A 142 23.03 19.71 26.35
C SER A 142 23.78 19.18 25.12
N ASN A 143 24.16 17.89 25.15
CA ASN A 143 24.41 17.11 23.93
C ASN A 143 23.07 16.94 23.20
N THR A 144 22.66 17.98 22.47
CA THR A 144 21.41 17.95 21.72
C THR A 144 21.52 16.88 20.63
N ALA A 145 20.98 15.71 20.91
CA ALA A 145 20.97 14.59 19.99
C ALA A 145 20.20 15.00 18.72
N SER A 146 20.84 14.79 17.57
CA SER A 146 20.16 14.95 16.29
C SER A 146 19.18 13.79 16.11
N THR A 147 17.92 14.12 15.85
CA THR A 147 16.87 13.15 15.54
C THR A 147 16.73 13.02 14.03
N LEU A 148 16.17 11.89 13.59
CA LEU A 148 15.93 11.58 12.20
C LEU A 148 14.42 11.39 11.98
N THR A 149 13.87 12.10 11.00
CA THR A 149 12.49 11.90 10.53
C THR A 149 12.50 11.33 9.12
N ALA A 150 11.77 10.25 8.89
CA ALA A 150 11.56 9.68 7.57
C ALA A 150 10.15 10.02 7.08
N ALA A 151 10.01 10.62 5.90
CA ALA A 151 8.73 10.77 5.22
C ALA A 151 8.59 9.68 4.16
N TYR A 152 7.50 8.91 4.25
CA TYR A 152 7.22 7.78 3.36
C TYR A 152 6.25 8.21 2.28
N TYR A 153 6.61 7.95 1.01
CA TYR A 153 5.81 8.34 -0.14
C TYR A 153 5.48 7.15 -1.01
N VAL A 154 4.29 7.19 -1.61
CA VAL A 154 3.79 6.22 -2.56
C VAL A 154 3.51 6.90 -3.89
N HIS A 155 3.86 6.24 -4.99
CA HIS A 155 3.52 6.70 -6.32
C HIS A 155 2.03 6.45 -6.57
N PHE A 156 1.26 7.53 -6.56
CA PHE A 156 -0.19 7.52 -6.64
C PHE A 156 -0.67 7.24 -8.06
N LYS A 157 -1.64 6.35 -8.17
CA LYS A 157 -2.37 6.09 -9.41
C LYS A 157 -3.54 7.06 -9.54
N PRO A 158 -3.59 7.88 -10.60
CA PRO A 158 -4.73 8.75 -10.82
C PRO A 158 -6.04 7.94 -10.87
N PRO A 159 -7.13 8.44 -10.25
CA PRO A 159 -8.39 7.71 -10.14
C PRO A 159 -9.10 7.52 -11.48
N PHE A 160 -8.70 8.26 -12.51
CA PHE A 160 -9.19 8.09 -13.88
C PHE A 160 -8.05 7.77 -14.83
N GLY A 161 -7.03 8.64 -14.87
CA GLY A 161 -5.81 8.39 -15.64
C GLY A 161 -5.88 8.78 -17.10
N ALA A 162 -6.57 9.89 -17.39
CA ALA A 162 -6.54 10.55 -18.68
C ALA A 162 -6.40 12.07 -18.48
N SER A 163 -5.70 12.75 -19.39
CA SER A 163 -5.89 14.20 -19.53
C SER A 163 -7.18 14.47 -20.30
N PHE A 164 -7.79 15.62 -20.05
CA PHE A 164 -9.02 16.00 -20.75
C PHE A 164 -9.24 17.51 -20.72
N ARG A 165 -9.95 17.98 -21.75
CA ARG A 165 -10.35 19.37 -21.94
C ARG A 165 -11.81 19.42 -22.36
N ASP A 166 -12.41 20.60 -22.25
CA ASP A 166 -13.73 20.84 -22.82
C ASP A 166 -13.73 20.55 -24.32
N LEU A 167 -14.87 20.03 -24.81
CA LEU A 167 -15.15 20.08 -26.24
C LEU A 167 -15.25 21.54 -26.67
N ASN A 168 -14.59 21.87 -27.77
CA ASN A 168 -14.72 23.20 -28.38
C ASN A 168 -16.04 23.31 -29.17
N ALA A 169 -16.38 24.53 -29.62
CA ALA A 169 -17.65 24.78 -30.32
C ALA A 169 -17.82 23.96 -31.60
N THR A 170 -16.74 23.73 -32.36
CA THR A 170 -16.78 22.92 -33.59
C THR A 170 -17.06 21.45 -33.29
N GLU A 171 -16.41 20.89 -32.26
CA GLU A 171 -16.63 19.51 -31.81
C GLU A 171 -18.04 19.32 -31.26
N GLN A 172 -18.53 20.28 -30.47
CA GLN A 172 -19.90 20.30 -29.95
C GLN A 172 -20.93 20.29 -31.08
N GLN A 173 -20.75 21.17 -32.07
CA GLN A 173 -21.64 21.26 -33.23
C GLN A 173 -21.62 19.97 -34.07
N ALA A 174 -20.43 19.39 -34.31
CA ALA A 174 -20.29 18.16 -35.09
C ALA A 174 -20.95 16.96 -34.40
N LEU A 175 -20.93 16.92 -33.07
CA LEU A 175 -21.54 15.85 -32.27
C LEU A 175 -23.00 16.14 -31.90
N GLY A 176 -23.53 17.34 -32.19
CA GLY A 176 -24.89 17.73 -31.84
C GLY A 176 -25.12 17.83 -30.32
N VAL A 177 -24.10 18.21 -29.55
CA VAL A 177 -24.13 18.32 -28.09
C VAL A 177 -23.82 19.73 -27.63
N SER A 178 -24.29 20.09 -26.44
CA SER A 178 -24.00 21.40 -25.81
C SER A 178 -22.81 21.37 -24.85
N GLY A 179 -22.16 20.21 -24.69
CA GLY A 179 -21.10 20.02 -23.73
C GLY A 179 -20.45 18.65 -23.86
N GLY A 180 -19.36 18.47 -23.10
CA GLY A 180 -18.61 17.23 -23.03
C GLY A 180 -17.12 17.49 -22.82
N VAL A 181 -16.36 16.42 -22.70
CA VAL A 181 -14.89 16.49 -22.60
C VAL A 181 -14.22 15.59 -23.62
N ASN A 182 -13.21 16.12 -24.30
CA ASN A 182 -12.31 15.34 -25.14
C ASN A 182 -11.18 14.77 -24.27
N LEU A 183 -10.92 13.47 -24.42
CA LEU A 183 -9.82 12.78 -23.76
C LEU A 183 -8.53 12.96 -24.55
N GLY A 184 -7.46 13.32 -23.86
CA GLY A 184 -6.10 13.36 -24.37
C GLY A 184 -5.34 12.09 -24.04
N ALA A 185 -4.11 12.25 -23.55
CA ALA A 185 -3.24 11.13 -23.21
C ALA A 185 -3.87 10.23 -22.14
N ILE A 186 -3.90 8.92 -22.40
CA ILE A 186 -4.35 7.89 -21.48
C ILE A 186 -3.11 7.27 -20.82
N ILE A 187 -3.10 7.25 -19.49
CA ILE A 187 -1.99 6.71 -18.72
C ILE A 187 -2.19 5.19 -18.58
N GLY A 188 -1.18 4.41 -18.96
CA GLY A 188 -1.20 2.95 -18.87
C GLY A 188 -1.49 2.46 -17.45
N GLY A 189 -2.20 1.33 -17.36
CA GLY A 189 -2.55 0.71 -16.08
C GLY A 189 -3.64 1.43 -15.28
N THR A 190 -4.15 2.59 -15.71
CA THR A 190 -5.21 3.35 -15.00
C THR A 190 -6.63 2.88 -15.34
N PRO A 191 -7.66 3.31 -14.58
CA PRO A 191 -9.05 3.00 -14.91
C PRO A 191 -9.49 3.34 -16.33
N ALA A 192 -9.06 4.48 -16.88
CA ALA A 192 -9.36 4.86 -18.26
C ALA A 192 -8.77 3.86 -19.26
N ALA A 193 -7.50 3.45 -19.06
CA ALA A 193 -6.86 2.43 -19.88
C ALA A 193 -7.56 1.07 -19.76
N SER A 194 -7.88 0.63 -18.54
CA SER A 194 -8.61 -0.63 -18.29
C SER A 194 -10.00 -0.67 -18.93
N ALA A 195 -10.63 0.49 -19.13
CA ALA A 195 -11.91 0.62 -19.81
C ALA A 195 -11.78 0.76 -21.34
N ASN A 196 -10.58 0.61 -21.90
CA ASN A 196 -10.27 0.78 -23.32
C ASN A 196 -10.71 2.16 -23.86
N LEU A 197 -10.58 3.20 -23.04
CA LEU A 197 -10.66 4.58 -23.50
C LEU A 197 -9.38 4.94 -24.25
N LEU A 198 -9.51 5.78 -25.26
CA LEU A 198 -8.44 6.21 -26.15
C LEU A 198 -8.35 7.73 -26.19
N ALA A 199 -7.17 8.23 -26.54
CA ALA A 199 -7.02 9.63 -26.90
C ALA A 199 -7.93 9.95 -28.09
N GLY A 200 -8.62 11.09 -28.03
CA GLY A 200 -9.61 11.50 -29.03
C GLY A 200 -11.05 11.14 -28.68
N ASP A 201 -11.29 10.21 -27.75
CA ASP A 201 -12.65 9.92 -27.28
C ASP A 201 -13.29 11.19 -26.69
N ALA A 202 -14.54 11.47 -27.07
CA ALA A 202 -15.33 12.51 -26.45
C ALA A 202 -16.29 11.88 -25.44
N VAL A 203 -16.10 12.12 -24.14
CA VAL A 203 -17.09 11.72 -23.13
C VAL A 203 -18.25 12.72 -23.17
N LEU A 204 -19.47 12.19 -23.26
CA LEU A 204 -20.70 12.97 -23.42
C LEU A 204 -21.65 12.79 -22.25
N THR A 205 -21.68 11.57 -21.67
CA THR A 205 -22.53 11.27 -20.52
C THR A 205 -21.81 10.43 -19.47
N VAL A 206 -22.25 10.55 -18.23
CA VAL A 206 -21.88 9.68 -17.10
C VAL A 206 -23.19 9.16 -16.48
N ASP A 207 -23.34 7.85 -16.42
CA ASP A 207 -24.56 7.16 -15.97
C ASP A 207 -25.83 7.70 -16.65
N GLY A 208 -25.72 7.93 -17.97
CA GLY A 208 -26.80 8.47 -18.80
C GLY A 208 -27.05 9.98 -18.65
N LYS A 209 -26.36 10.67 -17.74
CA LYS A 209 -26.51 12.12 -17.55
C LYS A 209 -25.49 12.90 -18.39
N PRO A 210 -25.91 13.91 -19.17
CA PRO A 210 -24.99 14.76 -19.94
C PRO A 210 -23.97 15.45 -19.04
N ILE A 211 -22.75 15.58 -19.55
CA ILE A 211 -21.71 16.37 -18.90
C ILE A 211 -21.51 17.70 -19.63
N ALA A 212 -21.60 18.80 -18.89
CA ALA A 212 -21.49 20.13 -19.46
C ALA A 212 -20.05 20.47 -19.89
N ASN A 213 -19.09 20.15 -19.02
CA ASN A 213 -17.71 20.58 -19.16
C ASN A 213 -16.77 19.74 -18.28
N LYS A 214 -15.49 20.07 -18.35
CA LYS A 214 -14.36 19.52 -17.61
C LYS A 214 -14.56 19.60 -16.11
N ALA A 215 -15.03 20.73 -15.59
CA ALA A 215 -15.24 20.88 -14.15
C ALA A 215 -16.32 19.90 -13.66
N ALA A 216 -17.45 19.83 -14.37
CA ALA A 216 -18.52 18.87 -14.08
C ALA A 216 -18.02 17.41 -14.16
N PHE A 217 -17.20 17.09 -15.15
CA PHE A 217 -16.59 15.76 -15.26
C PHE A 217 -15.62 15.47 -14.10
N GLN A 218 -14.78 16.42 -13.69
CA GLN A 218 -13.91 16.30 -12.51
C GLN A 218 -14.70 16.04 -11.23
N ASP A 219 -15.79 16.75 -11.04
CA ASP A 219 -16.65 16.59 -9.87
C ASP A 219 -17.34 15.23 -9.85
N LEU A 220 -17.77 14.73 -11.01
CA LEU A 220 -18.32 13.38 -11.15
C LEU A 220 -17.29 12.29 -10.86
N LEU A 221 -16.05 12.45 -11.34
CA LEU A 221 -14.96 11.53 -11.00
C LEU A 221 -14.71 11.52 -9.49
N ARG A 222 -14.74 12.69 -8.83
CA ARG A 222 -14.56 12.79 -7.37
C ARG A 222 -15.71 12.13 -6.60
N ALA A 223 -16.96 12.42 -6.98
CA ALA A 223 -18.15 11.89 -6.30
C ALA A 223 -18.32 10.36 -6.46
N ASN A 224 -17.71 9.80 -7.50
CA ASN A 224 -17.76 8.37 -7.81
C ASN A 224 -16.45 7.63 -7.56
N ALA A 225 -15.51 8.21 -6.81
CA ALA A 225 -14.28 7.53 -6.43
C ALA A 225 -14.58 6.16 -5.79
N GLY A 226 -13.89 5.12 -6.25
CA GLY A 226 -14.10 3.72 -5.85
C GLY A 226 -15.30 3.01 -6.50
N LYS A 227 -16.18 3.73 -7.22
CA LYS A 227 -17.40 3.19 -7.81
C LYS A 227 -17.23 2.88 -9.30
N ARG A 228 -18.15 2.06 -9.85
CA ARG A 228 -18.30 1.88 -11.29
C ARG A 228 -19.25 2.93 -11.84
N VAL A 229 -18.89 3.55 -12.95
CA VAL A 229 -19.71 4.48 -13.72
C VAL A 229 -19.78 4.03 -15.18
N THR A 230 -20.86 4.37 -15.84
CA THR A 230 -21.07 4.09 -17.26
C THR A 230 -20.85 5.38 -18.06
N LEU A 231 -19.79 5.43 -18.85
CA LEU A 231 -19.52 6.54 -19.75
C LEU A 231 -20.19 6.30 -21.10
N GLY A 232 -20.96 7.27 -21.57
CA GLY A 232 -21.31 7.39 -22.99
C GLY A 232 -20.27 8.26 -23.68
N ILE A 233 -19.56 7.68 -24.64
CA ILE A 233 -18.51 8.35 -25.39
C ILE A 233 -18.86 8.41 -26.88
N SER A 234 -18.30 9.36 -27.60
CA SER A 234 -18.19 9.34 -29.05
C SER A 234 -16.75 9.04 -29.43
N ARG A 235 -16.55 8.05 -30.31
CA ARG A 235 -15.27 7.70 -30.92
C ARG A 235 -15.45 7.71 -32.42
N ASP A 236 -14.74 8.60 -33.10
CA ASP A 236 -14.85 8.78 -34.55
C ASP A 236 -16.30 9.00 -35.02
N GLY A 237 -17.10 9.69 -34.21
CA GLY A 237 -18.52 9.97 -34.46
C GLY A 237 -19.49 8.86 -34.05
N VAL A 238 -18.98 7.69 -33.63
CA VAL A 238 -19.81 6.56 -33.19
C VAL A 238 -20.01 6.61 -31.68
N LEU A 239 -21.25 6.52 -31.23
CA LEU A 239 -21.59 6.42 -29.81
C LEU A 239 -21.25 5.03 -29.27
N ILE A 240 -20.44 5.00 -28.21
CA ILE A 240 -19.99 3.79 -27.53
C ILE A 240 -20.23 3.95 -26.03
N THR A 241 -20.56 2.84 -25.36
CA THR A 241 -20.65 2.79 -23.90
C THR A 241 -19.43 2.09 -23.30
N ARG A 242 -18.82 2.69 -22.26
CA ARG A 242 -17.71 2.10 -21.50
C ARG A 242 -17.99 2.14 -20.02
N ILE A 243 -17.87 0.99 -19.36
CA ILE A 243 -17.94 0.92 -17.89
C ILE A 243 -16.54 1.17 -17.34
N VAL A 244 -16.41 2.14 -16.44
CA VAL A 244 -15.14 2.53 -15.82
C VAL A 244 -15.28 2.38 -14.31
N ARG A 245 -14.33 1.68 -13.67
CA ARG A 245 -14.22 1.68 -12.19
C ARG A 245 -13.30 2.83 -11.78
N ILE A 246 -13.87 3.93 -11.32
CA ILE A 246 -13.09 5.08 -10.87
C ILE A 246 -12.25 4.66 -9.67
N GLY A 247 -10.96 4.96 -9.72
CA GLY A 247 -10.02 4.69 -8.64
C GLY A 247 -10.35 5.50 -7.39
N LEU A 248 -9.77 5.08 -6.26
CA LEU A 248 -9.92 5.82 -5.01
C LEU A 248 -9.23 7.17 -5.09
N LEU A 249 -9.83 8.15 -4.43
CA LEU A 249 -9.18 9.42 -4.22
C LEU A 249 -8.40 9.41 -2.91
N PRO A 250 -7.25 10.10 -2.90
CA PRO A 250 -6.54 10.40 -1.68
C PRO A 250 -7.47 11.20 -0.73
N PRO A 251 -7.70 10.81 0.54
CA PRO A 251 -8.33 11.72 1.49
C PRO A 251 -7.52 13.01 1.59
N THR A 252 -8.20 14.15 1.47
CA THR A 252 -7.58 15.47 1.60
C THR A 252 -7.49 15.81 3.07
N THR A 253 -6.27 15.87 3.60
CA THR A 253 -6.02 16.46 4.91
C THR A 253 -6.19 17.97 4.77
N HIS A 254 -7.34 18.51 5.18
CA HIS A 254 -7.43 19.93 5.46
C HIS A 254 -6.69 20.16 6.77
N ASN A 255 -5.49 20.76 6.71
CA ASN A 255 -4.93 21.41 7.89
C ASN A 255 -5.82 22.64 8.15
N HIS A 256 -6.57 22.59 9.25
CA HIS A 256 -7.15 23.77 9.87
C HIS A 256 -6.08 24.53 10.65
#